data_AF-A0AAU6MCU9-F1
#
_entry.id   AF-A0AAU6MCU9-F1
#
_cell.length_a   1.000
_cell.length_b   1.000
_cell.length_c   1.000
_cell.angle_alpha   90.00
_cell.angle_beta   90.00
_cell.angle_gamma   90.00
#
_symmetry.space_group_name_H-M   'P 1'
#
loop_
_entity.id
_entity.type
_entity.pdbx_description
1 polymer ?
#
loop_
_entity_poly.entity_id
_entity_poly.type
_entity_poly.pdbx_seq_one_letter_code
_entity_poly.pdbx_strand_id
1 'polypeptide(L)'
;MEEALPWLKSHLVERPESVDVKIGKFARDGEISNSVIRLSASFGEELSNYVKLVYQVDEAVLVNPDTARNEHSRLLATVRWACGRYNVVFGHFSYAHSGGRTELESYLRGPVRVPSRNTPNWRERLRGYSWLTVAPDDIVHHLGGVDALRDSGAFSSISVLPNGSFLLQATDWFHEYRDERVVAVHRALRARLIEGEFRRPSPAPGQPSTHMVLFDKAGPHGGSGE
;
A
#
# COMPACT_ATOMS: atom_id res chain seq x y z
N MET A 1 -4.82 18.74 -12.41
CA MET A 1 -5.00 17.69 -11.36
C MET A 1 -5.80 18.19 -10.16
N GLU A 2 -5.81 19.49 -9.88
CA GLU A 2 -6.54 20.11 -8.76
C GLU A 2 -8.05 19.80 -8.76
N GLU A 3 -8.66 19.61 -9.93
CA GLU A 3 -10.09 19.29 -10.08
C GLU A 3 -10.42 17.79 -10.12
N ALA A 4 -9.45 16.92 -10.41
CA ALA A 4 -9.68 15.48 -10.60
C ALA A 4 -10.09 14.77 -9.29
N LEU A 5 -9.43 15.13 -8.19
CA LEU A 5 -9.73 14.56 -6.87
C LEU A 5 -11.09 15.07 -6.32
N PRO A 6 -11.43 16.38 -6.38
CA PRO A 6 -12.78 16.86 -6.12
C PRO A 6 -13.87 16.20 -6.97
N TRP A 7 -13.63 16.00 -8.28
CA TRP A 7 -14.58 15.31 -9.16
C TRP A 7 -14.77 13.85 -8.74
N LEU A 8 -13.68 13.12 -8.47
CA LEU A 8 -13.80 11.73 -7.98
C LEU A 8 -14.61 11.70 -6.68
N LYS A 9 -14.31 12.61 -5.74
CA LYS A 9 -15.00 12.72 -4.45
C LYS A 9 -16.52 12.87 -4.59
N SER A 10 -17.00 13.65 -5.56
CA SER A 10 -18.45 13.85 -5.74
C SER A 10 -19.17 12.58 -6.22
N HIS A 11 -18.53 11.78 -7.07
CA HIS A 11 -19.13 10.57 -7.64
C HIS A 11 -19.10 9.37 -6.68
N LEU A 12 -18.27 9.41 -5.63
CA LEU A 12 -18.23 8.33 -4.62
C LEU A 12 -19.46 8.27 -3.72
N VAL A 13 -20.28 9.33 -3.69
CA VAL A 13 -21.54 9.36 -2.93
C VAL A 13 -22.53 8.33 -3.47
N GLU A 14 -22.55 8.14 -4.79
CA GLU A 14 -23.51 7.26 -5.48
C GLU A 14 -23.12 5.77 -5.40
N ARG A 15 -21.95 5.45 -4.84
CA ARG A 15 -21.39 4.09 -4.74
C ARG A 15 -21.46 3.31 -6.08
N PRO A 16 -20.93 3.87 -7.17
CA PRO A 16 -20.87 3.16 -8.46
C PRO A 16 -20.04 1.88 -8.33
N GLU A 17 -20.28 0.87 -9.16
CA GLU A 17 -19.48 -0.37 -9.16
C GLU A 17 -17.98 -0.07 -9.26
N SER A 18 -17.62 0.85 -10.17
CA SER A 18 -16.29 1.45 -10.21
C SER A 18 -16.31 2.85 -10.84
N VAL A 19 -15.39 3.71 -10.40
CA VAL A 19 -15.03 4.98 -11.06
C VAL A 19 -13.52 5.04 -11.18
N ASP A 20 -13.04 5.50 -12.34
CA ASP A 20 -11.63 5.59 -12.68
C ASP A 20 -11.35 6.96 -13.30
N VAL A 21 -10.31 7.62 -12.81
CA VAL A 21 -9.74 8.84 -13.37
C VAL A 21 -8.30 8.56 -13.76
N LYS A 22 -8.02 8.59 -15.06
CA LYS A 22 -6.69 8.42 -15.62
C LYS A 22 -6.20 9.76 -16.16
N ILE A 23 -4.98 10.11 -15.78
CA ILE A 23 -4.28 11.30 -16.30
C ILE A 23 -3.01 10.81 -16.96
N GLY A 24 -2.86 11.10 -18.25
CA GLY A 24 -1.69 10.65 -19.01
C GLY A 24 -1.62 11.27 -20.39
N LYS A 25 -0.63 10.82 -21.16
CA LYS A 25 -0.51 11.17 -22.56
C LYS A 25 -1.42 10.27 -23.39
N PHE A 26 -2.17 10.88 -24.29
CA PHE A 26 -2.88 10.14 -25.34
C PHE A 26 -1.87 9.49 -26.29
N ALA A 27 -2.09 8.22 -26.62
CA ALA A 27 -1.47 7.56 -27.75
C ALA A 27 -2.12 8.01 -29.05
N ARG A 28 -1.53 7.57 -30.16
CA ARG A 28 -2.00 7.90 -31.52
C ARG A 28 -3.40 7.35 -31.82
N ASP A 29 -3.84 6.33 -31.09
CA ASP A 29 -5.17 5.73 -31.18
C ASP A 29 -6.22 6.46 -30.31
N GLY A 30 -5.83 7.50 -29.57
CA GLY A 30 -6.71 8.25 -28.69
C GLY A 30 -6.89 7.62 -27.31
N GLU A 31 -6.25 6.49 -27.03
CA GLU A 31 -6.23 5.87 -25.70
C GLU A 31 -5.14 6.49 -24.82
N ILE A 32 -5.32 6.48 -23.50
CA ILE A 32 -4.25 6.88 -22.58
C ILE A 32 -3.26 5.72 -22.47
N SER A 33 -2.17 5.77 -23.22
CA SER A 33 -1.16 4.70 -23.28
C SER A 33 -0.17 4.74 -22.11
N ASN A 34 0.09 5.93 -21.56
CA ASN A 34 1.05 6.17 -20.48
C ASN A 34 0.38 7.05 -19.42
N SER A 35 -0.54 6.46 -18.65
CA SER A 35 -1.15 7.14 -17.52
C SER A 35 -0.06 7.42 -16.47
N VAL A 36 0.25 8.69 -16.27
CA VAL A 36 1.18 9.16 -15.25
C VAL A 36 0.56 8.97 -13.87
N ILE A 37 -0.77 9.15 -13.76
CA ILE A 37 -1.53 8.98 -12.53
C ILE A 37 -2.86 8.29 -12.83
N ARG A 38 -3.26 7.38 -11.96
CA ARG A 38 -4.59 6.77 -11.95
C ARG A 38 -5.17 6.81 -10.55
N LEU A 39 -6.40 7.30 -10.44
CA LEU A 39 -7.21 7.22 -9.23
C LEU A 39 -8.42 6.35 -9.54
N SER A 40 -8.66 5.31 -8.76
CA SER A 40 -9.88 4.53 -8.92
C SER A 40 -10.51 4.17 -7.58
N ALA A 41 -11.84 4.09 -7.59
CA ALA A 41 -12.61 3.51 -6.51
C ALA A 41 -13.48 2.39 -7.06
N SER A 42 -13.59 1.29 -6.33
CA SER A 42 -14.45 0.17 -6.70
C SER A 42 -15.17 -0.41 -5.49
N PHE A 43 -16.44 -0.75 -5.67
CA PHE A 43 -17.31 -1.40 -4.70
C PHE A 43 -17.65 -2.80 -5.24
N GLY A 44 -16.77 -3.77 -4.98
CA GLY A 44 -16.94 -5.12 -5.52
C GLY A 44 -18.02 -5.92 -4.78
N GLU A 45 -18.71 -6.82 -5.48
CA GLU A 45 -19.76 -7.67 -4.90
C GLU A 45 -19.27 -8.54 -3.73
N GLU A 46 -18.09 -9.16 -3.89
CA GLU A 46 -17.47 -9.99 -2.83
C GLU A 46 -17.07 -9.18 -1.58
N LEU A 47 -17.04 -7.85 -1.72
CA LEU A 47 -16.59 -6.89 -0.71
C LEU A 47 -17.63 -5.77 -0.54
N SER A 48 -18.92 -6.11 -0.53
CA SER A 48 -20.03 -5.14 -0.56
C SER A 48 -20.01 -4.07 0.54
N ASN A 49 -19.33 -4.35 1.66
CA ASN A 49 -19.14 -3.43 2.79
C ASN A 49 -17.83 -2.64 2.74
N TYR A 50 -17.01 -2.82 1.71
CA TYR A 50 -15.71 -2.17 1.55
C TYR A 50 -15.67 -1.38 0.24
N VAL A 51 -14.92 -0.28 0.28
CA VAL A 51 -14.48 0.43 -0.91
C VAL A 51 -12.99 0.19 -1.07
N LYS A 52 -12.58 -0.17 -2.29
CA LYS A 52 -11.16 -0.23 -2.64
C LYS A 52 -10.80 1.08 -3.33
N LEU A 53 -9.93 1.86 -2.69
CA LEU A 53 -9.33 3.06 -3.27
C LEU A 53 -7.94 2.71 -3.78
N VAL A 54 -7.61 3.15 -4.98
CA VAL A 54 -6.31 2.93 -5.60
C VAL A 54 -5.79 4.26 -6.13
N TYR A 55 -4.55 4.56 -5.76
CA TYR A 55 -3.74 5.62 -6.34
C TYR A 55 -2.54 4.93 -7.01
N GLN A 56 -2.42 5.04 -8.32
CA GLN A 56 -1.24 4.58 -9.06
C GLN A 56 -0.55 5.79 -9.67
N VAL A 57 0.77 5.78 -9.64
CA VAL A 57 1.63 6.79 -10.25
C VAL A 57 2.84 6.10 -10.83
N ASP A 58 3.36 6.63 -11.94
CA ASP A 58 4.63 6.19 -12.50
C ASP A 58 5.76 6.49 -11.51
N GLU A 59 6.62 5.50 -11.25
CA GLU A 59 7.78 5.64 -10.36
C GLU A 59 8.70 6.78 -10.78
N ALA A 60 8.82 7.06 -12.08
CA ALA A 60 9.59 8.17 -12.62
C ALA A 60 9.21 9.52 -11.98
N VAL A 61 7.93 9.68 -11.59
CA VAL A 61 7.43 10.91 -10.94
C VAL A 61 7.86 10.99 -9.47
N LEU A 62 8.02 9.84 -8.80
CA LEU A 62 8.44 9.74 -7.40
C LEU A 62 9.95 9.85 -7.20
N VAL A 63 10.73 9.54 -8.25
CA VAL A 63 12.20 9.64 -8.21
C VAL A 63 12.72 10.96 -8.78
N ASN A 64 11.95 11.65 -9.62
CA ASN A 64 12.34 12.95 -10.16
C ASN A 64 12.20 14.05 -9.08
N PRO A 65 13.29 14.74 -8.68
CA PRO A 65 13.26 15.77 -7.64
C PRO A 65 12.26 16.91 -7.89
N ASP A 66 12.02 17.26 -9.16
CA ASP A 66 11.13 18.36 -9.53
C ASP A 66 9.65 18.02 -9.28
N THR A 67 9.29 16.74 -9.33
CA THR A 67 7.90 16.26 -9.21
C THR A 67 7.64 15.50 -7.91
N ALA A 68 8.65 14.85 -7.35
CA ALA A 68 8.51 13.94 -6.22
C ALA A 68 7.89 14.60 -5.00
N ARG A 69 8.29 15.84 -4.66
CA ARG A 69 7.74 16.59 -3.53
C ARG A 69 6.24 16.84 -3.68
N ASN A 70 5.81 17.24 -4.86
CA ASN A 70 4.42 17.54 -5.14
C ASN A 70 3.57 16.27 -5.10
N GLU A 71 4.03 15.19 -5.73
CA GLU A 71 3.28 13.94 -5.72
C GLU A 71 3.27 13.26 -4.35
N HIS A 72 4.36 13.33 -3.59
CA HIS A 72 4.38 12.89 -2.20
C HIS A 72 3.32 13.67 -1.38
N SER A 73 3.27 15.00 -1.51
CA SER A 73 2.27 15.81 -0.82
C SER A 73 0.84 15.42 -1.20
N ARG A 74 0.59 15.15 -2.49
CA ARG A 74 -0.73 14.71 -2.99
C ARG A 74 -1.11 13.33 -2.48
N LEU A 75 -0.15 12.40 -2.42
CA LEU A 75 -0.35 11.06 -1.89
C LEU A 75 -0.78 11.13 -0.41
N LEU A 76 -0.04 11.88 0.41
CA LEU A 76 -0.39 12.07 1.83
C LEU A 76 -1.74 12.73 2.01
N ALA A 77 -2.07 13.74 1.20
CA ALA A 77 -3.39 14.38 1.22
C ALA A 77 -4.52 13.41 0.86
N THR A 78 -4.29 12.53 -0.14
CA THR A 78 -5.25 11.48 -0.52
C THR A 78 -5.48 10.48 0.61
N VAL A 79 -4.41 10.01 1.27
CA VAL A 79 -4.51 9.11 2.42
C VAL A 79 -5.30 9.73 3.56
N ARG A 80 -4.97 10.99 3.93
CA ARG A 80 -5.68 11.73 4.98
C ARG A 80 -7.15 11.92 4.66
N TRP A 81 -7.47 12.29 3.41
CA TRP A 81 -8.85 12.42 2.97
C TRP A 81 -9.60 11.08 3.06
N ALA A 82 -9.02 9.99 2.56
CA ALA A 82 -9.64 8.66 2.61
C ALA A 82 -9.96 8.26 4.06
N CYS A 83 -9.02 8.48 4.98
CA CYS A 83 -9.21 8.19 6.40
C CYS A 83 -10.15 9.19 7.09
N GLY A 84 -10.34 10.39 6.55
CA GLY A 84 -11.40 11.31 7.00
C GLY A 84 -12.80 10.91 6.57
N ARG A 85 -12.91 10.09 5.51
CA ARG A 85 -14.20 9.71 4.90
C ARG A 85 -14.65 8.29 5.21
N TYR A 86 -13.69 7.39 5.44
CA TYR A 86 -13.93 5.96 5.58
C TYR A 86 -13.21 5.43 6.82
N ASN A 87 -13.76 4.36 7.39
CA ASN A 87 -13.05 3.57 8.39
C ASN A 87 -12.04 2.66 7.68
N VAL A 88 -10.87 3.21 7.34
CA VAL A 88 -9.82 2.51 6.59
C VAL A 88 -9.23 1.40 7.45
N VAL A 89 -9.47 0.15 7.05
CA VAL A 89 -8.97 -1.06 7.73
C VAL A 89 -7.56 -1.44 7.31
N PHE A 90 -7.10 -1.01 6.14
CA PHE A 90 -5.74 -1.23 5.65
C PHE A 90 -5.42 -0.27 4.50
N GLY A 91 -4.17 0.19 4.42
CA GLY A 91 -3.63 0.94 3.28
C GLY A 91 -2.14 0.71 3.15
N HIS A 92 -1.63 0.72 1.92
CA HIS A 92 -0.19 0.60 1.65
C HIS A 92 0.16 1.30 0.34
N PHE A 93 1.45 1.60 0.13
CA PHE A 93 1.97 2.15 -1.11
C PHE A 93 3.15 1.31 -1.61
N SER A 94 2.88 0.48 -2.61
CA SER A 94 3.85 -0.42 -3.22
C SER A 94 3.65 -0.51 -4.73
N TYR A 95 4.49 -1.30 -5.40
CA TYR A 95 4.23 -1.68 -6.79
C TYR A 95 2.88 -2.37 -6.94
N ALA A 96 2.23 -2.10 -8.06
CA ALA A 96 0.88 -2.56 -8.33
C ALA A 96 0.87 -4.05 -8.71
N HIS A 97 0.02 -4.82 -8.03
CA HIS A 97 -0.22 -6.23 -8.34
C HIS A 97 -1.65 -6.49 -8.79
N SER A 98 -1.79 -7.52 -9.64
CA SER A 98 -3.11 -7.96 -10.10
C SER A 98 -4.00 -8.39 -8.94
N GLY A 99 -5.28 -7.99 -9.00
CA GLY A 99 -6.28 -8.28 -7.97
C GLY A 99 -6.19 -7.41 -6.71
N GLY A 100 -5.28 -6.42 -6.63
CA GLY A 100 -5.10 -5.60 -5.43
C GLY A 100 -4.50 -6.35 -4.25
N ARG A 101 -3.68 -7.36 -4.55
CA ARG A 101 -2.89 -8.07 -3.57
C ARG A 101 -1.75 -7.18 -3.09
N THR A 102 -1.38 -7.34 -1.82
CA THR A 102 -0.10 -6.81 -1.32
C THR A 102 1.05 -7.67 -1.86
N GLU A 103 2.28 -7.16 -1.74
CA GLU A 103 3.48 -7.95 -1.99
C GLU A 103 3.45 -9.25 -1.17
N LEU A 104 3.21 -9.15 0.14
CA LEU A 104 3.15 -10.29 1.04
C LEU A 104 2.13 -11.35 0.60
N GLU A 105 0.90 -10.93 0.25
CA GLU A 105 -0.15 -11.84 -0.21
C GLU A 105 0.28 -12.61 -1.49
N SER A 106 1.11 -12.03 -2.35
CA SER A 106 1.62 -12.70 -3.54
C SER A 106 2.57 -13.86 -3.23
N TYR A 107 3.24 -13.84 -2.07
CA TYR A 107 4.15 -14.87 -1.59
C TYR A 107 3.48 -15.93 -0.70
N LEU A 108 2.19 -15.81 -0.42
CA LEU A 108 1.47 -16.81 0.38
C LEU A 108 0.73 -17.84 -0.49
N ARG A 109 0.53 -19.04 0.06
CA ARG A 109 -0.29 -20.14 -0.50
C ARG A 109 -1.71 -20.12 0.04
N GLY A 110 -2.60 -20.85 -0.63
CA GLY A 110 -3.94 -21.11 -0.13
C GLY A 110 -4.86 -19.87 -0.15
N PRO A 111 -5.95 -19.87 0.63
CA PRO A 111 -6.97 -18.82 0.57
C PRO A 111 -6.52 -17.47 1.12
N VAL A 112 -5.48 -17.41 1.97
CA VAL A 112 -5.00 -16.15 2.58
C VAL A 112 -4.47 -15.14 1.55
N ARG A 113 -4.03 -15.61 0.36
CA ARG A 113 -3.60 -14.73 -0.74
C ARG A 113 -4.74 -14.02 -1.46
N VAL A 114 -5.99 -14.41 -1.21
CA VAL A 114 -7.19 -13.86 -1.85
C VAL A 114 -7.78 -12.82 -0.90
N PRO A 115 -7.66 -11.50 -1.21
CA PRO A 115 -8.06 -10.46 -0.28
C PRO A 115 -9.50 -10.60 0.23
N SER A 116 -10.46 -10.90 -0.65
CA SER A 116 -11.87 -11.05 -0.29
C SER A 116 -12.13 -12.13 0.76
N ARG A 117 -11.34 -13.20 0.75
CA ARG A 117 -11.43 -14.30 1.72
C ARG A 117 -10.76 -14.01 3.07
N ASN A 118 -9.96 -12.95 3.14
CA ASN A 118 -9.22 -12.58 4.35
C ASN A 118 -9.81 -11.36 5.07
N THR A 119 -10.95 -10.84 4.60
CA THR A 119 -11.62 -9.66 5.16
C THR A 119 -11.87 -9.69 6.66
N PRO A 120 -12.24 -10.82 7.30
CA PRO A 120 -12.48 -10.82 8.75
C PRO A 120 -11.22 -10.47 9.55
N ASN A 121 -10.04 -10.80 9.00
CA ASN A 121 -8.76 -10.61 9.70
C ASN A 121 -8.17 -9.22 9.53
N TRP A 122 -8.71 -8.37 8.65
CA TRP A 122 -8.10 -7.07 8.32
C TRP A 122 -8.07 -6.08 9.49
N ARG A 123 -8.89 -6.29 10.53
CA ARG A 123 -8.86 -5.49 11.76
C ARG A 123 -7.85 -6.00 12.79
N GLU A 124 -7.44 -7.26 12.69
CA GLU A 124 -6.52 -7.90 13.64
C GLU A 124 -5.10 -8.02 13.09
N ARG A 125 -4.98 -8.09 11.74
CA ARG A 125 -3.73 -8.30 11.02
C ARG A 125 -3.62 -7.42 9.79
N LEU A 126 -2.44 -6.85 9.60
CA LEU A 126 -2.04 -6.12 8.41
C LEU A 126 -1.85 -7.09 7.23
N ARG A 127 -2.42 -6.72 6.09
CA ARG A 127 -2.30 -7.50 4.85
C ARG A 127 -0.88 -7.50 4.25
N GLY A 128 -0.03 -6.60 4.71
CA GLY A 128 1.33 -6.40 4.23
C GLY A 128 1.95 -5.15 4.82
N TYR A 129 3.11 -4.77 4.31
CA TYR A 129 3.83 -3.56 4.70
C TYR A 129 4.55 -2.99 3.48
N SER A 130 4.82 -1.69 3.49
CA SER A 130 5.56 -1.00 2.43
C SER A 130 6.10 0.35 2.92
N TRP A 131 6.60 1.19 2.01
CA TRP A 131 7.08 2.55 2.31
C TRP A 131 6.07 3.36 3.14
N LEU A 132 4.80 3.39 2.72
CA LEU A 132 3.69 3.92 3.51
C LEU A 132 2.78 2.76 3.91
N THR A 133 2.37 2.72 5.17
CA THR A 133 1.41 1.74 5.68
C THR A 133 0.39 2.43 6.58
N VAL A 134 -0.90 2.21 6.33
CA VAL A 134 -1.98 2.65 7.24
C VAL A 134 -2.32 1.49 8.17
N ALA A 135 -2.12 1.69 9.47
CA ALA A 135 -2.39 0.71 10.51
C ALA A 135 -3.51 1.21 11.45
N PRO A 136 -4.61 0.45 11.64
CA PRO A 136 -5.60 0.73 12.68
C PRO A 136 -4.99 0.84 14.08
N ASP A 137 -5.60 1.65 14.95
CA ASP A 137 -5.16 1.87 16.34
C ASP A 137 -5.01 0.55 17.12
N ASP A 138 -6.01 -0.34 17.03
CA ASP A 138 -5.96 -1.67 17.67
C ASP A 138 -4.69 -2.44 17.29
N ILE A 139 -4.31 -2.44 16.00
CA ILE A 139 -3.10 -3.13 15.53
C ILE A 139 -1.86 -2.47 16.12
N VAL A 140 -1.80 -1.13 16.14
CA VAL A 140 -0.67 -0.39 16.71
C VAL A 140 -0.52 -0.65 18.20
N HIS A 141 -1.63 -0.68 18.96
CA HIS A 141 -1.65 -1.03 20.37
C HIS A 141 -1.04 -2.43 20.59
N HIS A 142 -1.45 -3.40 19.79
CA HIS A 142 -0.93 -4.77 19.85
C HIS A 142 0.53 -4.94 19.37
N LEU A 143 1.11 -3.91 18.74
CA LEU A 143 2.53 -3.83 18.40
C LEU A 143 3.36 -3.15 19.51
N GLY A 144 2.74 -2.84 20.66
CA GLY A 144 3.39 -2.13 21.77
C GLY A 144 3.12 -0.63 21.79
N GLY A 145 2.25 -0.13 20.91
CA GLY A 145 1.90 1.28 20.80
C GLY A 145 2.85 2.09 19.92
N VAL A 146 2.54 3.38 19.79
CA VAL A 146 3.26 4.32 18.91
C VAL A 146 4.72 4.47 19.32
N ASP A 147 5.00 4.52 20.62
CA ASP A 147 6.37 4.73 21.11
C ASP A 147 7.25 3.51 20.81
N ALA A 148 6.73 2.28 20.94
CA ALA A 148 7.45 1.08 20.50
C ALA A 148 7.77 1.10 18.99
N LEU A 149 6.84 1.61 18.17
CA LEU A 149 7.09 1.78 16.73
C LEU A 149 8.14 2.87 16.45
N ARG A 150 8.19 3.96 17.23
CA ARG A 150 9.24 4.98 17.13
C ARG A 150 10.60 4.41 17.53
N ASP A 151 10.67 3.72 18.67
CA ASP A 151 11.88 3.12 19.22
C ASP A 151 12.45 2.01 18.32
N SER A 152 11.60 1.38 17.51
CA SER A 152 12.05 0.43 16.49
C SER A 152 13.00 1.03 15.45
N GLY A 153 12.99 2.36 15.30
CA GLY A 153 13.76 3.09 14.29
C GLY A 153 13.32 2.80 12.85
N ALA A 154 12.23 2.06 12.64
CA ALA A 154 11.79 1.64 11.31
C ALA A 154 11.17 2.76 10.48
N PHE A 155 10.58 3.77 11.13
CA PHE A 155 9.78 4.81 10.49
C PHE A 155 10.40 6.20 10.68
N SER A 156 10.54 6.97 9.60
CA SER A 156 10.95 8.37 9.69
C SER A 156 9.82 9.26 10.21
N SER A 157 8.57 8.89 9.93
CA SER A 157 7.41 9.58 10.47
C SER A 157 6.26 8.62 10.83
N ILE A 158 5.57 8.94 11.92
CA ILE A 158 4.33 8.29 12.36
C ILE A 158 3.33 9.38 12.66
N SER A 159 2.18 9.36 11.98
CA SER A 159 1.15 10.38 12.15
C SER A 159 -0.24 9.80 12.33
N VAL A 160 -1.01 10.40 13.24
CA VAL A 160 -2.41 10.04 13.45
C VAL A 160 -3.25 10.55 12.29
N LEU A 161 -4.18 9.72 11.83
CA LEU A 161 -5.14 9.99 10.77
C LEU A 161 -6.52 10.31 11.36
N PRO A 162 -7.42 10.96 10.60
CA PRO A 162 -8.70 11.41 11.14
C PRO A 162 -9.62 10.33 11.72
N ASN A 163 -9.51 9.07 11.26
CA ASN A 163 -10.26 7.94 11.81
C ASN A 163 -9.57 7.25 13.01
N GLY A 164 -8.50 7.83 13.55
CA GLY A 164 -7.71 7.25 14.64
C GLY A 164 -6.64 6.25 14.21
N SER A 165 -6.63 5.81 12.94
CA SER A 165 -5.53 5.00 12.40
C SER A 165 -4.22 5.79 12.35
N PHE A 166 -3.11 5.08 12.16
CA PHE A 166 -1.78 5.66 12.00
C PHE A 166 -1.28 5.49 10.56
N LEU A 167 -0.70 6.56 10.02
CA LEU A 167 0.15 6.48 8.83
C LEU A 167 1.60 6.29 9.28
N LEU A 168 2.15 5.16 8.93
CA LEU A 168 3.54 4.76 9.16
C LEU A 168 4.33 5.01 7.88
N GLN A 169 5.33 5.88 7.93
CA GLN A 169 6.19 6.22 6.81
C GLN A 169 7.62 5.78 7.11
N ALA A 170 8.14 4.86 6.29
CA ALA A 170 9.44 4.24 6.51
C ALA A 170 10.61 5.23 6.31
N THR A 171 10.55 6.02 5.25
CA THR A 171 11.56 7.01 4.84
C THR A 171 10.89 8.28 4.34
N ASP A 172 11.62 9.39 4.29
CA ASP A 172 11.06 10.65 3.80
C ASP A 172 10.72 10.58 2.31
N TRP A 173 11.50 9.82 1.54
CA TRP A 173 11.25 9.63 0.11
C TRP A 173 11.12 8.15 -0.26
N PHE A 174 10.29 7.87 -1.27
CA PHE A 174 10.01 6.51 -1.73
C PHE A 174 11.28 5.77 -2.19
N HIS A 175 12.15 6.44 -2.94
CA HIS A 175 13.38 5.84 -3.49
C HIS A 175 14.43 5.46 -2.42
N GLU A 176 14.27 5.96 -1.18
CA GLU A 176 15.11 5.61 -0.04
C GLU A 176 14.62 4.32 0.67
N TYR A 177 13.41 3.87 0.38
CA TYR A 177 12.82 2.67 0.98
C TYR A 177 13.41 1.39 0.37
N ARG A 178 14.59 1.00 0.83
CA ARG A 178 15.33 -0.19 0.36
C ARG A 178 16.12 -0.84 1.48
N ASP A 179 16.60 -2.06 1.23
CA ASP A 179 17.59 -2.76 2.04
C ASP A 179 17.22 -2.84 3.54
N GLU A 180 18.10 -2.32 4.41
CA GLU A 180 17.93 -2.32 5.86
C GLU A 180 16.63 -1.67 6.32
N ARG A 181 16.12 -0.69 5.57
CA ARG A 181 14.85 -0.04 5.89
C ARG A 181 13.67 -0.99 5.72
N VAL A 182 13.65 -1.76 4.64
CA VAL A 182 12.63 -2.79 4.39
C VAL A 182 12.69 -3.85 5.50
N VAL A 183 13.90 -4.23 5.92
CA VAL A 183 14.13 -5.14 7.04
C VAL A 183 13.58 -4.59 8.35
N ALA A 184 13.86 -3.33 8.67
CA ALA A 184 13.39 -2.69 9.89
C ALA A 184 11.85 -2.63 9.94
N VAL A 185 11.20 -2.22 8.85
CA VAL A 185 9.73 -2.17 8.76
C VAL A 185 9.13 -3.56 8.93
N HIS A 186 9.67 -4.58 8.26
CA HIS A 186 9.20 -5.95 8.48
C HIS A 186 9.34 -6.35 9.96
N ARG A 187 10.50 -6.13 10.58
CA ARG A 187 10.74 -6.50 11.99
C ARG A 187 9.75 -5.81 12.93
N ALA A 188 9.46 -4.53 12.70
CA ALA A 188 8.50 -3.77 13.50
C ALA A 188 7.06 -4.30 13.37
N LEU A 189 6.66 -4.73 12.17
CA LEU A 189 5.26 -5.09 11.89
C LEU A 189 4.97 -6.60 11.92
N ARG A 190 5.99 -7.47 11.86
CA ARG A 190 5.85 -8.93 11.64
C ARG A 190 4.85 -9.62 12.56
N ALA A 191 4.74 -9.19 13.82
CA ALA A 191 3.87 -9.82 14.81
C ALA A 191 2.37 -9.65 14.47
N ARG A 192 2.03 -8.70 13.60
CA ARG A 192 0.66 -8.42 13.15
C ARG A 192 0.49 -8.51 11.65
N LEU A 193 1.45 -9.08 10.91
CA LEU A 193 1.22 -9.41 9.52
C LEU A 193 0.29 -10.63 9.40
N ILE A 194 -0.43 -10.73 8.29
CA ILE A 194 -1.11 -11.96 7.91
C ILE A 194 -0.10 -13.11 7.82
N GLU A 195 -0.49 -14.28 8.33
CA GLU A 195 0.35 -15.48 8.36
C GLU A 195 -0.16 -16.50 7.34
N GLY A 196 0.76 -17.29 6.80
CA GLY A 196 0.43 -18.39 5.89
C GLY A 196 1.68 -19.12 5.42
N GLU A 197 1.46 -20.23 4.73
CA GLU A 197 2.55 -20.98 4.11
C GLU A 197 3.11 -20.19 2.92
N PHE A 198 4.43 -20.05 2.87
CA PHE A 198 5.10 -19.32 1.80
C PHE A 198 5.20 -20.13 0.50
N ARG A 199 5.22 -19.40 -0.61
CA ARG A 199 5.62 -19.88 -1.93
C ARG A 199 6.57 -18.87 -2.54
N ARG A 200 7.48 -19.36 -3.39
CA ARG A 200 8.24 -18.49 -4.28
C ARG A 200 7.33 -18.11 -5.45
N PRO A 201 6.95 -16.84 -5.63
CA PRO A 201 6.23 -16.43 -6.82
C PRO A 201 7.16 -16.57 -8.03
N SER A 202 6.58 -16.92 -9.18
CA SER A 202 7.27 -16.76 -10.46
C SER A 202 7.43 -15.26 -10.72
N PRO A 203 8.63 -14.74 -10.97
CA PRO A 203 8.79 -13.34 -11.36
C PRO A 203 7.98 -13.07 -12.62
N ALA A 204 7.15 -12.02 -12.61
CA ALA A 204 6.57 -11.53 -13.85
C ALA A 204 7.68 -10.81 -14.65
N PRO A 205 7.84 -11.07 -15.95
CA PRO A 205 8.83 -10.37 -16.77
C PRO A 205 8.66 -8.85 -16.65
N GLY A 206 9.76 -8.14 -16.40
CA GLY A 206 9.78 -6.67 -16.36
C GLY A 206 9.25 -6.01 -15.07
N GLN A 207 8.90 -6.78 -14.02
CA GLN A 207 8.61 -6.19 -12.72
C GLN A 207 9.90 -5.83 -11.96
N PRO A 208 9.98 -4.63 -11.35
CA PRO A 208 11.09 -4.27 -10.47
C PRO A 208 11.14 -5.19 -9.24
N SER A 209 12.30 -5.24 -8.60
CA SER A 209 12.47 -6.03 -7.37
C SER A 209 11.51 -5.55 -6.30
N THR A 210 10.82 -6.49 -5.64
CA THR A 210 9.86 -6.16 -4.60
C THR A 210 10.56 -5.53 -3.39
N HIS A 211 10.07 -4.39 -2.89
CA HIS A 211 10.55 -3.78 -1.63
C HIS A 211 9.99 -4.52 -0.42
N MET A 212 10.34 -5.81 -0.31
CA MET A 212 9.87 -6.72 0.72
C MET A 212 11.00 -7.68 1.10
N VAL A 213 11.12 -7.95 2.40
CA VAL A 213 11.91 -9.07 2.93
C VAL A 213 11.01 -10.08 3.61
N LEU A 214 11.37 -11.36 3.52
CA LEU A 214 10.71 -12.42 4.27
C LEU A 214 11.76 -13.03 5.17
N PHE A 215 11.56 -12.93 6.48
CA PHE A 215 12.31 -13.76 7.42
C PHE A 215 11.50 -15.02 7.63
N ASP A 216 12.05 -16.15 7.23
CA ASP A 216 11.49 -17.43 7.66
C ASP A 216 11.49 -17.46 9.21
N LYS A 217 10.56 -18.20 9.82
CA LYS A 217 10.69 -18.57 11.24
C LYS A 217 12.01 -19.33 11.49
N ALA A 218 12.66 -19.82 10.43
CA ALA A 218 14.01 -20.37 10.41
C ALA A 218 15.12 -19.38 9.95
N GLY A 219 15.04 -18.08 10.22
CA GLY A 219 16.17 -17.14 9.97
C GLY A 219 16.55 -16.96 8.49
N PRO A 220 17.52 -16.06 8.16
CA PRO A 220 17.84 -15.75 6.77
C PRO A 220 18.63 -16.89 6.12
N HIS A 221 18.09 -17.48 5.05
CA HIS A 221 18.87 -18.29 4.12
C HIS A 221 19.60 -17.35 3.15
N GLY A 222 20.83 -16.99 3.52
CA GLY A 222 21.78 -16.39 2.60
C GLY A 222 22.14 -17.39 1.51
N GLY A 223 21.68 -17.15 0.29
CA GLY A 223 22.04 -17.92 -0.90
C GLY A 223 22.84 -17.06 -1.85
N SER A 224 24.14 -16.96 -1.59
CA SER A 224 25.13 -16.73 -2.63
C SER A 224 25.16 -17.93 -3.57
N GLY A 225 25.07 -17.69 -4.87
CA GLY A 225 25.43 -18.61 -5.96
C GLY A 225 25.72 -17.71 -7.16
N GLU A 226 26.99 -17.45 -7.42
CA GLU A 226 27.83 -18.15 -8.41
C GLU A 226 27.35 -17.92 -9.86
#